data_AF-A0A9W5VC45-F1
#
_entry.id   AF-A0A9W5VC45-F1
#
_cell.length_a   1.000
_cell.length_b   1.000
_cell.length_c   1.000
_cell.angle_alpha   90.00
_cell.angle_beta   90.00
_cell.angle_gamma   90.00
#
_symmetry.space_group_name_H-M   'P 1'
#
loop_
_entity.id
_entity.type
_entity.pdbx_description
1 polymer ?
#
loop_
_entity_poly.entity_id
_entity_poly.type
_entity_poly.pdbx_seq_one_letter_code
_entity_poly.pdbx_strand_id
1 'polypeptide(L)'
;MSQPLFEWFKDYKKLEDEIIYLENKLHRSKRELMRWSVGDLSKYKLTADSDGAKIEEHIAAIEYELANKMNDQYDLKILISKFEGLENKILFGKYVQRKTLESIARELGYSSSYVYQKHAEISRRIKLAEELTLFLQ
;
A
#
# COMPACT_ATOMS: atom_id res chain seq x y z
N MET A 1 22.40 0.65 -6.68
CA MET A 1 21.26 0.94 -5.78
C MET A 1 21.73 0.65 -4.37
N SER A 2 21.54 1.56 -3.43
CA SER A 2 21.84 1.23 -2.02
C SER A 2 20.83 0.19 -1.55
N GLN A 3 21.28 -0.85 -0.82
CA GLN A 3 20.37 -1.87 -0.27
C GLN A 3 19.16 -1.25 0.47
N PRO A 4 19.32 -0.22 1.32
CA PRO A 4 18.19 0.40 2.01
C PRO A 4 17.10 0.95 1.09
N LEU A 5 17.45 1.43 -0.12
CA LEU A 5 16.48 2.01 -1.07
C LEU A 5 15.52 0.96 -1.62
N PHE A 6 16.07 -0.22 -1.95
CA PHE A 6 15.28 -1.32 -2.52
C PHE A 6 14.33 -1.91 -1.48
N GLU A 7 14.84 -2.14 -0.26
CA GLU A 7 14.07 -2.78 0.80
C GLU A 7 12.87 -1.91 1.21
N TRP A 8 13.06 -0.62 1.52
CA TRP A 8 11.92 0.21 1.92
C TRP A 8 10.87 0.31 0.81
N PHE A 9 11.30 0.41 -0.46
CA PHE A 9 10.39 0.55 -1.59
C PHE A 9 9.50 -0.70 -1.73
N LYS A 10 10.11 -1.87 -1.58
CA LYS A 10 9.40 -3.16 -1.58
C LYS A 10 8.45 -3.26 -0.39
N ASP A 11 8.89 -2.92 0.81
CA ASP A 11 8.07 -2.97 2.02
C ASP A 11 6.87 -2.02 1.92
N TYR A 12 7.10 -0.80 1.44
CA TYR A 12 6.04 0.19 1.22
C TYR A 12 5.01 -0.31 0.22
N LYS A 13 5.45 -0.91 -0.89
CA LYS A 13 4.56 -1.46 -1.92
C LYS A 13 3.74 -2.63 -1.42
N LYS A 14 4.37 -3.57 -0.72
CA LYS A 14 3.67 -4.67 -0.09
C LYS A 14 2.59 -4.17 0.88
N LEU A 15 2.93 -3.21 1.73
CA LEU A 15 1.99 -2.67 2.71
C LEU A 15 0.83 -1.92 2.06
N GLU A 16 1.11 -1.17 0.99
CA GLU A 16 0.08 -0.52 0.16
C GLU A 16 -0.89 -1.55 -0.46
N ASP A 17 -0.39 -2.64 -1.02
CA ASP A 17 -1.23 -3.70 -1.60
C ASP A 17 -2.06 -4.43 -0.54
N GLU A 18 -1.48 -4.70 0.64
CA GLU A 18 -2.19 -5.32 1.76
C GLU A 18 -3.32 -4.42 2.27
N ILE A 19 -3.09 -3.11 2.40
CA ILE A 19 -4.12 -2.14 2.77
C ILE A 19 -5.25 -2.15 1.74
N ILE A 20 -4.95 -2.06 0.44
CA ILE A 20 -5.95 -2.07 -0.64
C ILE A 20 -6.80 -3.36 -0.57
N TYR A 21 -6.16 -4.50 -0.34
CA TYR A 21 -6.86 -5.77 -0.22
C TYR A 21 -7.80 -5.80 0.98
N LEU A 22 -7.33 -5.35 2.16
CA LEU A 22 -8.14 -5.28 3.38
C LEU A 22 -9.30 -4.30 3.25
N GLU A 23 -9.10 -3.13 2.64
CA GLU A 23 -10.17 -2.15 2.38
C GLU A 23 -11.29 -2.77 1.51
N ASN A 24 -10.92 -3.47 0.44
CA ASN A 24 -11.90 -4.17 -0.39
C ASN A 24 -12.60 -5.32 0.36
N LYS A 25 -11.86 -6.06 1.20
CA LYS A 25 -12.43 -7.12 2.05
C LYS A 25 -13.44 -6.53 3.05
N LEU A 26 -13.06 -5.46 3.75
CA LEU A 26 -13.92 -4.72 4.68
C LEU A 26 -15.19 -4.23 4.00
N HIS A 27 -15.05 -3.63 2.82
CA HIS A 27 -16.18 -3.13 2.04
C HIS A 27 -17.16 -4.26 1.67
N ARG A 28 -16.66 -5.43 1.26
CA ARG A 28 -17.49 -6.61 0.99
C ARG A 28 -18.20 -7.10 2.24
N SER A 29 -17.49 -7.21 3.36
CA SER A 29 -18.08 -7.66 4.63
C SER A 29 -19.15 -6.70 5.14
N LYS A 30 -18.94 -5.38 5.05
CA LYS A 30 -19.96 -4.38 5.42
C LYS A 30 -21.21 -4.45 4.55
N ARG A 31 -21.07 -4.70 3.24
CA ARG A 31 -22.23 -4.93 2.36
C ARG A 31 -22.98 -6.21 2.72
N GLU A 32 -22.26 -7.27 3.07
CA GLU A 32 -22.91 -8.52 3.49
C GLU A 32 -23.66 -8.32 4.82
N LEU A 33 -23.07 -7.62 5.80
CA LEU A 33 -23.78 -7.26 7.03
C LEU A 33 -25.07 -6.49 6.75
N MET A 34 -25.04 -5.55 5.80
CA MET A 34 -26.24 -4.79 5.39
C MET A 34 -27.34 -5.72 4.85
N ARG A 35 -26.99 -6.77 4.10
CA ARG A 35 -27.94 -7.76 3.58
C ARG A 35 -28.63 -8.54 4.70
N TRP A 36 -27.87 -8.94 5.71
CA TRP A 36 -28.38 -9.67 6.88
C TRP A 36 -29.19 -8.81 7.85
N SER A 37 -28.81 -7.55 8.04
CA SER A 37 -29.47 -6.66 9.01
C SER A 37 -30.77 -6.07 8.47
N VAL A 38 -30.74 -5.51 7.27
CA VAL A 38 -31.88 -4.75 6.71
C VAL A 38 -32.16 -5.05 5.23
N GLY A 39 -31.35 -5.87 4.59
CA GLY A 39 -31.47 -6.19 3.17
C GLY A 39 -32.28 -7.46 2.89
N ASP A 40 -31.98 -8.10 1.77
CA ASP A 40 -32.69 -9.26 1.24
C ASP A 40 -32.66 -10.49 2.15
N LEU A 41 -31.67 -10.58 3.04
CA LEU A 41 -31.48 -11.69 3.97
C LEU A 41 -32.06 -11.42 5.38
N SER A 42 -32.53 -10.20 5.66
CA SER A 42 -33.10 -9.82 6.98
C SER A 42 -34.31 -10.64 7.43
N LYS A 43 -35.00 -11.29 6.48
CA LYS A 43 -36.15 -12.17 6.74
C LYS A 43 -35.76 -13.54 7.31
N TYR A 44 -34.48 -13.92 7.28
CA TYR A 44 -34.01 -15.20 7.81
C TYR A 44 -33.57 -15.03 9.27
N LYS A 45 -33.95 -15.96 10.15
CA LYS A 45 -33.48 -15.94 11.55
C LYS A 45 -31.98 -16.22 11.60
N LEU A 46 -31.22 -15.26 12.11
CA LEU A 46 -29.83 -15.47 12.51
C LEU A 46 -29.82 -16.44 13.70
N THR A 47 -29.27 -17.64 13.52
CA THR A 47 -28.88 -18.52 14.62
C THR A 47 -27.50 -18.11 15.12
N ALA A 48 -27.12 -18.43 16.35
CA ALA A 48 -25.81 -18.07 16.90
C ALA A 48 -24.62 -18.61 16.07
N ASP A 49 -24.83 -19.70 15.31
CA ASP A 49 -23.85 -20.26 14.39
C ASP A 49 -23.94 -19.72 12.95
N SER A 50 -24.92 -18.86 12.65
CA SER A 50 -25.08 -18.31 11.31
C SER A 50 -23.91 -17.42 10.93
N ASP A 51 -23.56 -17.41 9.65
CA ASP A 51 -22.50 -16.56 9.13
C ASP A 51 -22.74 -15.09 9.49
N GLY A 52 -24.00 -14.63 9.49
CA GLY A 52 -24.38 -13.28 9.89
C GLY A 52 -24.00 -12.89 11.33
N ALA A 53 -24.01 -13.84 12.27
CA ALA A 53 -23.60 -13.60 13.66
C ALA A 53 -22.08 -13.40 13.81
N LYS A 54 -21.28 -13.95 12.89
CA LYS A 54 -19.80 -13.85 12.89
C LYS A 54 -19.28 -12.72 12.01
N ILE A 55 -20.12 -12.12 11.15
CA ILE A 55 -19.71 -11.05 10.25
C ILE A 55 -19.25 -9.81 11.01
N GLU A 56 -19.90 -9.45 12.12
CA GLU A 56 -19.52 -8.28 12.92
C GLU A 56 -18.13 -8.46 13.55
N GLU A 57 -17.85 -9.64 14.11
CA GLU A 57 -16.53 -10.00 14.65
C GLU A 57 -15.46 -9.99 13.55
N HIS A 58 -15.77 -10.52 12.37
CA HIS A 58 -14.86 -10.47 11.22
C HIS A 58 -14.59 -9.04 10.74
N ILE A 59 -15.61 -8.18 10.73
CA ILE A 59 -15.45 -6.75 10.39
C ILE A 59 -14.52 -6.08 11.39
N ALA A 60 -14.75 -6.28 12.70
CA ALA A 60 -13.92 -5.71 13.75
C ALA A 60 -12.45 -6.17 13.63
N ALA A 61 -12.22 -7.44 13.33
CA ALA A 61 -10.88 -7.97 13.10
C ALA A 61 -10.20 -7.33 11.88
N ILE A 62 -10.92 -7.15 10.77
CA ILE A 62 -10.39 -6.49 9.56
C ILE A 62 -10.09 -5.01 9.84
N GLU A 63 -10.96 -4.30 10.57
CA GLU A 63 -10.74 -2.90 10.93
C GLU A 63 -9.51 -2.74 11.84
N TYR A 64 -9.34 -3.63 12.80
CA TYR A 64 -8.15 -3.66 13.65
C TYR A 64 -6.86 -3.91 12.84
N GLU A 65 -6.87 -4.90 11.95
CA GLU A 65 -5.71 -5.18 11.09
C GLU A 65 -5.39 -4.00 10.16
N LEU A 66 -6.42 -3.41 9.55
CA LEU A 66 -6.29 -2.25 8.68
C LEU A 66 -5.67 -1.06 9.43
N ALA A 67 -6.14 -0.78 10.65
CA ALA A 67 -5.59 0.30 11.49
C ALA A 67 -4.10 0.09 11.78
N ASN A 68 -3.69 -1.14 12.13
CA ASN A 68 -2.28 -1.45 12.35
C ASN A 68 -1.44 -1.24 11.09
N LYS A 69 -1.89 -1.74 9.92
CA LYS A 69 -1.15 -1.56 8.67
C LYS A 69 -1.07 -0.09 8.23
N MET A 70 -2.12 0.70 8.47
CA MET A 70 -2.09 2.13 8.21
C MET A 70 -1.09 2.86 9.10
N ASN A 71 -0.96 2.46 10.38
CA ASN A 71 0.06 2.98 11.29
C ASN A 71 1.47 2.59 10.83
N ASP A 72 1.69 1.32 10.46
CA ASP A 72 2.97 0.86 9.91
C ASP A 72 3.36 1.68 8.66
N GLN A 73 2.37 1.99 7.80
CA GLN A 73 2.60 2.77 6.58
C GLN A 73 2.96 4.21 6.93
N TYR A 74 2.33 4.79 7.94
CA TYR A 74 2.63 6.12 8.43
C TYR A 74 4.06 6.21 8.98
N ASP A 75 4.45 5.26 9.83
CA ASP A 75 5.80 5.22 10.41
C ASP A 75 6.87 5.01 9.34
N LEU A 76 6.61 4.13 8.38
CA LEU A 76 7.50 3.91 7.24
C LEU A 76 7.65 5.18 6.38
N LYS A 77 6.56 5.92 6.13
CA LYS A 77 6.61 7.22 5.43
C LYS A 77 7.51 8.21 6.16
N ILE A 78 7.40 8.29 7.49
CA ILE A 78 8.27 9.16 8.30
C ILE A 78 9.74 8.74 8.16
N LEU A 79 10.04 7.45 8.27
CA LEU A 79 11.40 6.95 8.11
C LEU A 79 12.00 7.32 6.74
N ILE A 80 11.29 6.99 5.66
CA ILE A 80 11.76 7.22 4.28
C ILE A 80 11.95 8.72 3.98
N SER A 81 11.13 9.58 4.59
CA SER A 81 11.23 11.03 4.42
C SER A 81 12.56 11.61 4.91
N LYS A 82 13.28 10.91 5.81
CA LYS A 82 14.57 11.33 6.35
C LYS A 82 15.75 11.01 5.42
N PHE A 83 15.56 10.18 4.39
CA PHE A 83 16.65 9.83 3.47
C PHE A 83 16.87 10.93 2.42
N GLU A 84 18.09 11.48 2.37
CA GLU A 84 18.39 12.67 1.55
C GLU A 84 18.82 12.36 0.10
N GLY A 85 19.10 11.09 -0.20
CA GLY A 85 19.59 10.66 -1.50
C GLY A 85 18.62 11.02 -2.65
N LEU A 86 19.17 11.44 -3.78
CA LEU A 86 18.37 11.85 -4.95
C LEU A 86 17.41 10.76 -5.42
N GLU A 87 17.89 9.51 -5.49
CA GLU A 87 17.05 8.36 -5.88
C GLU A 87 15.88 8.16 -4.90
N ASN A 88 16.13 8.34 -3.60
CA ASN A 88 15.08 8.29 -2.59
C ASN A 88 14.04 9.40 -2.78
N LYS A 89 14.49 10.64 -2.96
CA LYS A 89 13.59 11.78 -3.18
C LYS A 89 12.70 11.58 -4.42
N ILE A 90 13.26 11.02 -5.50
CA ILE A 90 12.51 10.69 -6.71
C ILE A 90 11.47 9.58 -6.44
N LEU A 91 11.86 8.48 -5.80
CA LEU A 91 10.94 7.38 -5.50
C LEU A 91 9.84 7.79 -4.51
N PHE A 92 10.22 8.47 -3.43
CA PHE A 92 9.29 8.98 -2.42
C PHE A 92 8.28 9.94 -3.04
N GLY A 93 8.74 10.92 -3.82
CA GLY A 93 7.85 11.84 -4.54
C GLY A 93 6.88 11.10 -5.48
N LYS A 94 7.39 10.13 -6.26
CA LYS A 94 6.59 9.44 -7.28
C LYS A 94 5.56 8.47 -6.69
N TYR A 95 5.99 7.63 -5.75
CA TYR A 95 5.19 6.49 -5.29
C TYR A 95 4.50 6.73 -3.96
N VAL A 96 5.09 7.51 -3.07
CA VAL A 96 4.52 7.80 -1.74
C VAL A 96 3.67 9.07 -1.79
N GLN A 97 4.20 10.15 -2.36
CA GLN A 97 3.49 11.44 -2.46
C GLN A 97 2.62 11.57 -3.73
N ARG A 98 2.66 10.58 -4.63
CA ARG A 98 1.87 10.53 -5.88
C ARG A 98 2.09 11.74 -6.80
N LYS A 99 3.27 12.35 -6.77
CA LYS A 99 3.63 13.49 -7.63
C LYS A 99 4.02 13.04 -9.05
N THR A 100 3.90 13.96 -10.00
CA THR A 100 4.47 13.78 -11.34
C THR A 100 5.97 13.98 -11.33
N LEU A 101 6.68 13.38 -12.30
CA LEU A 101 8.14 13.53 -12.40
C LEU A 101 8.53 14.99 -12.70
N GLU A 102 7.69 15.74 -13.40
CA GLU A 102 7.87 17.19 -13.61
C GLU A 102 7.77 17.99 -12.32
N SER A 103 6.78 17.69 -11.46
CA SER A 103 6.64 18.35 -10.16
C SER A 103 7.85 18.09 -9.28
N ILE A 104 8.30 16.83 -9.26
CA ILE A 104 9.51 16.40 -8.53
C ILE A 104 10.74 17.13 -9.07
N ALA A 105 10.92 17.20 -10.39
CA ALA A 105 12.04 17.92 -11.00
C ALA A 105 12.07 19.40 -10.60
N ARG A 106 10.91 20.06 -10.64
CA ARG A 106 10.77 21.46 -10.22
C ARG A 106 11.13 21.65 -8.75
N GLU A 107 10.60 20.81 -7.86
CA GLU A 107 10.86 20.89 -6.41
C GLU A 107 12.33 20.62 -6.06
N LEU A 108 12.98 19.71 -6.79
CA LEU A 108 14.38 19.37 -6.57
C LEU A 108 15.37 20.29 -7.31
N GLY A 109 14.89 21.24 -8.11
CA GLY A 109 15.74 22.15 -8.89
C GLY A 109 16.47 21.49 -10.07
N TYR A 110 15.94 20.38 -10.61
CA TYR A 110 16.49 19.69 -11.77
C TYR A 110 15.64 19.90 -13.02
N SER A 111 16.22 19.66 -14.20
CA SER A 111 15.45 19.57 -15.42
C SER A 111 14.55 18.33 -15.40
N SER A 112 13.36 18.42 -16.00
CA SER A 112 12.46 17.27 -16.12
C SER A 112 13.16 16.08 -16.80
N SER A 113 13.91 16.34 -17.88
CA SER A 113 14.64 15.30 -18.63
C SER A 113 15.62 14.52 -17.74
N TYR A 114 16.36 15.21 -16.86
CA TYR A 114 17.29 14.57 -15.93
C TYR A 114 16.56 13.64 -14.95
N VAL A 115 15.46 14.11 -14.35
CA VAL A 115 14.66 13.29 -13.43
C VAL A 115 14.00 12.11 -14.13
N TYR A 116 13.51 12.30 -15.36
CA TYR A 116 13.00 11.22 -16.21
C TYR A 116 14.04 10.12 -16.44
N GLN A 117 15.24 10.51 -16.84
CA GLN A 117 16.34 9.57 -17.09
C GLN A 117 16.73 8.82 -15.81
N LYS A 118 16.83 9.53 -14.67
CA LYS A 118 17.15 8.93 -13.37
C LYS A 118 16.06 7.98 -12.90
N HIS A 119 14.79 8.35 -13.02
CA HIS A 119 13.66 7.46 -12.70
C HIS A 119 13.68 6.17 -13.54
N ALA A 120 13.97 6.26 -14.84
CA ALA A 120 14.12 5.09 -15.70
C ALA A 120 15.30 4.20 -15.29
N GLU A 121 16.44 4.78 -14.90
CA GLU A 121 17.60 4.05 -14.36
C GLU A 121 17.27 3.33 -13.04
N ILE A 122 16.56 3.98 -12.12
CA ILE A 122 16.09 3.38 -10.87
C ILE A 122 15.13 2.23 -11.16
N SER A 123 14.13 2.45 -12.02
CA SER A 123 13.10 1.45 -12.36
C SER A 123 13.71 0.18 -12.95
N ARG A 124 14.71 0.31 -13.84
CA ARG A 124 15.46 -0.84 -14.39
C ARG A 124 16.20 -1.63 -13.30
N ARG A 125 16.83 -0.93 -12.35
CA ARG A 125 17.57 -1.58 -11.25
C ARG A 125 16.64 -2.28 -10.26
N ILE A 126 15.46 -1.71 -9.98
CA ILE A 126 14.42 -2.34 -9.16
C ILE A 126 13.95 -3.64 -9.84
N LYS A 127 13.57 -3.56 -11.12
CA LYS A 127 13.12 -4.73 -11.89
C LYS A 127 14.17 -5.85 -11.89
N LEU A 128 15.43 -5.51 -12.13
CA LEU A 128 16.52 -6.49 -12.12
C LEU A 128 16.70 -7.12 -10.73
N ALA A 129 16.61 -6.35 -9.66
CA ALA A 129 16.72 -6.87 -8.30
C ALA A 129 15.54 -7.80 -7.93
N GLU A 130 14.33 -7.48 -8.38
CA GLU A 130 13.16 -8.36 -8.24
C GLU A 130 13.35 -9.68 -8.99
N GLU A 131 13.79 -9.64 -10.25
CA GLU A 131 14.08 -10.83 -11.06
C GLU A 131 15.14 -11.72 -10.39
N LEU A 132 16.26 -11.14 -9.94
CA LEU A 132 17.32 -11.88 -9.26
C LEU A 132 16.84 -12.52 -7.94
N THR A 133 15.96 -11.85 -7.21
CA THR A 133 15.38 -12.41 -5.98
C THR A 133 14.53 -13.65 -6.29
N LEU A 134 13.83 -13.67 -7.43
CA LEU A 134 13.00 -14.80 -7.87
C LEU A 134 13.84 -16.03 -8.25
N PHE A 135 15.05 -15.84 -8.79
CA PHE A 135 15.94 -16.93 -9.20
C PHE A 135 16.74 -17.57 -8.05
N LEU A 136 16.81 -16.90 -6.89
CA LEU A 136 17.58 -17.36 -5.73
C LEU A 136 16.69 -18.00 -4.63
N GLN A 137 15.39 -18.14 -4.89
CA GLN A 137 14.42 -18.85 -4.06
C GLN A 137 14.16 -20.26 -4.58
#